data_AF-A0A0H5RLA0-F1
#
_entry.id   AF-A0A0H5RLA0-F1
#
_cell.length_a   1.000
_cell.length_b   1.000
_cell.length_c   1.000
_cell.angle_alpha   90.00
_cell.angle_beta   90.00
_cell.angle_gamma   90.00
#
_symmetry.space_group_name_H-M   'P 1'
#
loop_
_entity.id
_entity.type
_entity.pdbx_description
1 polymer ?
#
loop_
_entity_poly.entity_id
_entity_poly.type
_entity_poly.pdbx_seq_one_letter_code
_entity_poly.pdbx_strand_id
1 'polypeptide(L)'
;MARLVERLERWAEAEDRRVTVVFEGPATPPIESAVVDIRHAPRATANSADDEIVRMVQADSRPGEITVVTSDGGLAARVRAAGAYVQAAAGFRDLIDRF
;
A
#
# COMPACT_ATOMS: atom_id res chain seq x y z
N MET A 1 -4.39 11.40 -9.04
CA MET A 1 -4.34 10.88 -7.66
C MET A 1 -5.65 11.01 -6.89
N ALA A 2 -6.28 12.19 -6.82
CA ALA A 2 -7.51 12.40 -6.04
C ALA A 2 -8.60 11.32 -6.21
N ARG A 3 -9.01 11.02 -7.46
CA ARG A 3 -10.02 9.97 -7.76
C ARG A 3 -9.61 8.55 -7.32
N LEU A 4 -8.31 8.23 -7.30
CA LEU A 4 -7.84 6.94 -6.81
C LEU A 4 -7.97 6.88 -5.28
N VAL A 5 -7.60 7.94 -4.59
CA VAL A 5 -7.70 8.05 -3.13
C VAL A 5 -9.16 7.96 -2.70
N GLU A 6 -10.06 8.73 -3.32
CA GLU A 6 -11.50 8.68 -3.02
C GLU A 6 -12.11 7.26 -3.19
N ARG A 7 -11.72 6.52 -4.24
CA ARG A 7 -12.16 5.13 -4.44
C ARG A 7 -11.58 4.19 -3.39
N LEU A 8 -10.33 4.40 -3.04
CA LEU A 8 -9.65 3.63 -2.01
C LEU A 8 -10.29 3.83 -0.64
N GLU A 9 -10.66 5.08 -0.31
CA GLU A 9 -11.37 5.44 0.93
C GLU A 9 -12.73 4.75 1.00
N ARG A 10 -13.56 4.89 -0.04
CA ARG A 10 -14.90 4.26 -0.09
C ARG A 10 -14.84 2.74 0.01
N TRP A 11 -13.85 2.12 -0.66
CA TRP A 11 -13.62 0.68 -0.54
C TRP A 11 -13.17 0.29 0.88
N ALA A 12 -12.23 1.03 1.46
CA ALA A 12 -11.69 0.74 2.79
C ALA A 12 -12.78 0.84 3.88
N GLU A 13 -13.66 1.84 3.80
CA GLU A 13 -14.81 1.98 4.70
C GLU A 13 -15.81 0.83 4.52
N ALA A 14 -16.18 0.51 3.28
CA ALA A 14 -17.20 -0.49 3.00
C ALA A 14 -16.77 -1.92 3.40
N GLU A 15 -15.48 -2.22 3.32
CA GLU A 15 -14.91 -3.54 3.63
C GLU A 15 -14.27 -3.61 5.03
N ASP A 16 -14.39 -2.54 5.84
CA ASP A 16 -13.74 -2.38 7.16
C ASP A 16 -12.25 -2.75 7.14
N ARG A 17 -11.52 -2.23 6.14
CA ARG A 17 -10.10 -2.53 5.91
C ARG A 17 -9.22 -1.38 6.38
N ARG A 18 -8.18 -1.73 7.13
CA ARG A 18 -7.06 -0.81 7.39
C ARG A 18 -6.14 -0.79 6.19
N VAL A 19 -5.95 0.40 5.62
CA VAL A 19 -5.14 0.59 4.40
C VAL A 19 -4.01 1.55 4.71
N THR A 20 -2.81 1.19 4.31
CA THR A 20 -1.65 2.09 4.32
C THR A 20 -1.13 2.28 2.90
N VAL A 21 -0.98 3.54 2.48
CA VAL A 21 -0.34 3.91 1.22
C VAL A 21 1.06 4.42 1.53
N VAL A 22 2.07 3.83 0.90
CA VAL A 22 3.48 4.18 1.11
C VAL A 22 4.01 4.92 -0.12
N PHE A 23 4.57 6.11 0.10
CA PHE A 23 5.24 6.90 -0.93
C PHE A 23 6.76 6.95 -0.68
N GLU A 24 7.55 7.08 -1.76
CA GLU A 24 9.00 7.28 -1.66
C GLU A 24 9.37 8.57 -0.94
N GLY A 25 8.52 9.60 -1.04
CA GLY A 25 8.69 10.87 -0.37
C GLY A 25 7.37 11.61 -0.19
N PRO A 26 7.38 12.77 0.48
CA PRO A 26 6.19 13.59 0.67
C PRO A 26 5.61 14.04 -0.69
N ALA A 27 4.30 13.85 -0.87
CA ALA A 27 3.59 14.38 -2.03
C ALA A 27 3.40 15.90 -1.90
N THR A 28 3.39 16.63 -3.04
CA THR A 28 3.08 18.06 -3.07
C THR A 28 1.91 18.32 -4.05
N PRO A 29 0.75 18.83 -3.57
CA PRO A 29 0.40 19.08 -2.16
C PRO A 29 0.34 17.77 -1.35
N PRO A 30 0.43 17.85 0.00
CA PRO A 30 0.27 16.68 0.87
C PRO A 30 -1.03 15.95 0.56
N ILE A 31 -0.96 14.62 0.52
CA ILE A 31 -2.14 13.77 0.43
C ILE A 31 -2.58 13.51 1.86
N GLU A 32 -3.74 14.04 2.23
CA GLU A 32 -4.37 13.78 3.51
C GLU A 32 -5.59 12.88 3.27
N SER A 33 -5.75 11.86 4.12
CA SER A 33 -6.92 10.99 4.13
C SER A 33 -7.33 10.73 5.57
N ALA A 34 -8.64 10.71 5.84
CA ALA A 34 -9.19 10.35 7.14
C ALA A 34 -9.35 8.82 7.31
N VAL A 35 -9.27 8.06 6.22
CA VAL A 35 -9.60 6.63 6.16
C VAL A 35 -8.34 5.78 5.92
N VAL A 36 -7.41 6.28 5.11
CA VAL A 36 -6.16 5.55 4.80
C VAL A 36 -4.96 6.20 5.45
N ASP A 37 -4.08 5.38 6.03
CA ASP A 37 -2.82 5.84 6.59
C ASP A 37 -1.85 6.17 5.45
N ILE A 38 -1.31 7.39 5.44
CA ILE A 38 -0.24 7.77 4.51
C ILE A 38 1.10 7.65 5.23
N ARG A 39 2.02 6.88 4.64
CA ARG A 39 3.40 6.76 5.10
C ARG A 39 4.38 7.16 4.02
N HIS A 40 5.52 7.69 4.46
CA HIS A 40 6.62 8.06 3.59
C HIS A 40 7.85 7.27 3.99
N ALA A 41 8.64 6.86 3.00
CA ALA A 41 9.93 6.26 3.26
C ALA A 41 10.84 7.26 4.01
N PRO A 42 11.72 6.78 4.91
CA PRO A 42 12.58 7.66 5.70
C PRO A 42 13.52 8.53 4.86
N ARG A 43 13.84 8.10 3.64
CA ARG A 43 14.67 8.82 2.66
C ARG A 43 14.09 8.65 1.27
N ALA A 44 13.81 9.76 0.59
CA ALA A 44 13.32 9.78 -0.78
C ALA A 44 14.42 9.39 -1.77
N THR A 45 14.55 8.09 -1.99
CA THR A 45 15.47 7.48 -2.95
C THR A 45 14.71 6.44 -3.78
N ALA A 46 15.28 6.00 -4.91
CA ALA A 46 14.65 4.99 -5.74
C ALA A 46 14.39 3.70 -4.94
N ASN A 47 13.18 3.13 -5.08
CA ASN A 47 12.71 1.94 -4.37
C ASN A 47 12.52 2.13 -2.86
N SER A 48 12.58 3.37 -2.36
CA SER A 48 12.46 3.63 -0.92
C SER A 48 11.08 3.27 -0.36
N ALA A 49 10.02 3.39 -1.18
CA ALA A 49 8.69 2.91 -0.81
C ALA A 49 8.66 1.38 -0.65
N ASP A 50 9.27 0.66 -1.59
CA ASP A 50 9.37 -0.80 -1.57
C ASP A 50 10.13 -1.29 -0.33
N ASP A 51 11.24 -0.62 -0.02
CA ASP A 51 12.03 -0.92 1.17
C ASP A 51 11.27 -0.65 2.46
N GLU A 52 10.49 0.44 2.51
CA GLU A 52 9.62 0.75 3.65
C GLU A 52 8.47 -0.27 3.79
N ILE A 53 7.86 -0.70 2.69
CA ILE A 53 6.83 -1.74 2.68
C ILE A 53 7.39 -3.04 3.24
N VAL A 54 8.57 -3.47 2.77
CA VAL A 54 9.20 -4.71 3.26
C VAL A 54 9.58 -4.58 4.73
N ARG A 55 10.11 -3.43 5.16
CA ARG A 55 10.41 -3.15 6.56
C ARG A 55 9.16 -3.27 7.44
N MET A 56 8.03 -2.71 6.99
CA MET A 56 6.76 -2.79 7.72
C MET A 56 6.27 -4.24 7.84
N VAL A 57 6.29 -5.00 6.73
CA VAL A 57 5.86 -6.41 6.73
C VAL A 57 6.73 -7.24 7.67
N GLN A 58 8.05 -7.08 7.64
CA GLN A 58 8.98 -7.84 8.48
C GLN A 58 8.88 -7.47 9.97
N ALA A 59 8.46 -6.25 10.29
CA ALA A 59 8.29 -5.80 11.66
C ALA A 59 6.94 -6.22 12.28
N ASP A 60 5.97 -6.65 11.47
CA ASP A 60 4.67 -7.08 11.95
C ASP A 60 4.75 -8.49 12.58
N SER A 61 4.06 -8.69 13.68
CA SER A 61 3.97 -9.99 14.35
C SER A 61 3.17 -11.04 13.57
N ARG A 62 2.36 -10.61 12.60
CA ARG A 62 1.45 -11.44 11.80
C ARG A 62 1.49 -11.02 10.32
N PRO A 63 2.63 -11.20 9.62
CA PRO A 63 2.76 -10.80 8.22
C PRO A 63 1.74 -11.50 7.31
N GLY A 64 1.28 -12.71 7.67
CA GLY A 64 0.24 -13.43 6.95
C GLY A 64 -1.16 -12.78 7.00
N GLU A 65 -1.37 -11.75 7.81
CA GLU A 65 -2.60 -10.94 7.79
C GLU A 65 -2.46 -9.71 6.85
N ILE A 66 -1.27 -9.46 6.30
CA ILE A 66 -0.99 -8.32 5.43
C ILE A 66 -1.09 -8.73 3.96
N THR A 67 -1.76 -7.90 3.16
CA THR A 67 -1.74 -7.97 1.70
C THR A 67 -1.07 -6.73 1.13
N VAL A 68 0.01 -6.91 0.37
CA VAL A 68 0.63 -5.83 -0.38
C VAL A 68 0.08 -5.80 -1.81
N VAL A 69 -0.39 -4.63 -2.24
CA VAL A 69 -0.82 -4.41 -3.61
C VAL A 69 0.33 -3.84 -4.42
N THR A 70 0.82 -4.56 -5.43
CA THR A 70 1.87 -4.06 -6.32
C THR A 70 1.82 -4.69 -7.71
N SER A 71 2.34 -3.98 -8.71
CA SER A 71 2.66 -4.53 -10.04
C SER A 71 4.13 -4.94 -10.17
N ASP A 72 4.98 -4.55 -9.23
CA ASP A 72 6.41 -4.85 -9.26
C ASP A 72 6.68 -6.29 -8.82
N GLY A 73 7.30 -7.08 -9.69
CA GLY A 73 7.62 -8.49 -9.43
C GLY A 73 8.69 -8.70 -8.37
N GLY A 74 9.64 -7.77 -8.26
CA GLY A 74 10.71 -7.80 -7.27
C GLY A 74 10.18 -7.55 -5.85
N LEU A 75 9.37 -6.50 -5.66
CA LEU A 75 8.67 -6.25 -4.41
C LEU A 75 7.75 -7.43 -4.06
N ALA A 76 7.00 -7.95 -5.03
CA ALA A 76 6.13 -9.09 -4.82
C ALA A 76 6.88 -10.33 -4.32
N ALA A 77 8.08 -10.61 -4.84
CA ALA A 77 8.92 -11.70 -4.35
C ALA A 77 9.39 -11.46 -2.91
N ARG A 78 9.87 -10.24 -2.62
CA ARG A 78 10.35 -9.85 -1.27
C ARG A 78 9.24 -9.95 -0.21
N VAL A 79 8.04 -9.48 -0.53
CA VAL A 79 6.88 -9.52 0.37
C VAL A 79 6.46 -10.95 0.67
N ARG A 80 6.37 -11.82 -0.35
CA ARG A 80 6.05 -13.24 -0.15
C ARG A 80 7.10 -13.94 0.70
N ALA A 81 8.39 -13.65 0.46
CA ALA A 81 9.48 -14.18 1.29
C ALA A 81 9.40 -13.73 2.76
N ALA A 82 8.83 -12.54 3.01
CA ALA A 82 8.57 -12.03 4.35
C ALA A 82 7.27 -12.57 4.99
N GLY A 83 6.53 -13.46 4.31
CA GLY A 83 5.35 -14.14 4.85
C GLY A 83 4.02 -13.43 4.63
N ALA A 84 3.98 -12.36 3.84
CA ALA A 84 2.76 -11.64 3.51
C ALA A 84 2.17 -12.04 2.14
N TYR A 85 0.89 -11.72 1.95
CA TYR A 85 0.21 -11.93 0.69
C TYR A 85 0.48 -10.79 -0.29
N VAL A 86 0.35 -11.09 -1.58
CA VAL A 86 0.48 -10.11 -2.66
C VAL A 86 -0.74 -10.17 -3.55
N GLN A 87 -1.32 -9.00 -3.80
CA GLN A 87 -2.37 -8.79 -4.79
C GLN A 87 -1.83 -7.94 -5.95
N ALA A 88 -2.17 -8.33 -7.18
CA ALA A 88 -1.77 -7.57 -8.37
C ALA A 88 -2.49 -6.21 -8.40
N ALA A 89 -1.74 -5.14 -8.67
CA ALA A 89 -2.29 -3.78 -8.73
C ALA A 89 -3.44 -3.63 -9.74
N ALA A 90 -3.37 -4.31 -10.89
CA ALA A 90 -4.45 -4.29 -11.89
C ALA A 90 -5.76 -4.86 -11.34
N GLY A 91 -5.72 -6.05 -10.74
CA GLY A 91 -6.92 -6.66 -10.15
C GLY A 91 -7.45 -5.89 -8.93
N PHE A 92 -6.56 -5.26 -8.15
CA PHE A 92 -6.97 -4.36 -7.08
C PHE A 92 -7.66 -3.10 -7.62
N ARG A 93 -7.12 -2.52 -8.70
CA ARG A 93 -7.71 -1.36 -9.37
C ARG A 93 -9.13 -1.66 -9.87
N ASP A 94 -9.32 -2.81 -10.51
CA ASP A 94 -10.65 -3.25 -10.99
C ASP A 94 -11.65 -3.49 -9.86
N LEU A 95 -11.16 -3.82 -8.66
CA LEU A 95 -11.97 -4.03 -7.46
C LEU A 95 -12.41 -2.69 -6.86
N ILE A 96 -11.50 -1.74 -6.63
CA ILE A 96 -11.84 -0.44 -6.04
C ILE A 96 -12.63 0.45 -7.01
N ASP A 97 -12.52 0.22 -8.32
CA ASP A 97 -13.26 0.97 -9.34
C ASP A 97 -14.77 0.66 -9.36
N ARG A 98 -15.20 -0.37 -8.60
CA ARG A 98 -16.61 -0.74 -8.39
C ARG A 98 -17.28 0.06 -7.27
N PHE A 99 -16.50 0.79 -6.48
CA PHE A 99 -16.98 1.72 -5.45
C PHE A 99 -17.04 3.13 -6.05
#